data_AF-A0AAI8Z6P0-F1
#
_entry.id   AF-A0AAI8Z6P0-F1
#
_cell.length_a   1.000
_cell.length_b   1.000
_cell.length_c   1.000
_cell.angle_alpha   90.00
_cell.angle_beta   90.00
_cell.angle_gamma   90.00
#
_symmetry.space_group_name_H-M   'P 1'
#
loop_
_entity.id
_entity.type
_entity.pdbx_description
1 polymer ?
#
loop_
_entity_poly.entity_id
_entity_poly.type
_entity_poly.pdbx_seq_one_letter_code
_entity_poly.pdbx_strand_id
1 'polypeptide(L)'
;MVGFGFSWTDSSVEVINRLTPELQDQVMRELFSQEGNNMGIMRHTIGSSDLSGRQYSFDDNGPSFNEGEPDLELQNFDIGEDGRAMVELIARMGKYKSDVFLIGAPWSYPGWMKHNGLFVAPNLNPEVGGSYMIMNNSFDAQYIPQAARYFEKYLDAYKDHGVSINALSLQNEPLNYQGGTTAMYLDPADAAAILNHGLGALLNDRNIALFAYDHNTDQTAYPMVMIQRAPKYVDAAAWHCYAYLANYSVMDDFYYAYPDKPQFMTECSSYLPKTGSIDWQVANAFMPSIQHGGSGANMWVLATDPDYGPHSPYGGCAGCQGAVIVNSSSSYMRTNNYYMVGQFSRFIRRGSTAYNIVKGNEGSHLSPNQFNTFAAQNLDDSWAIVFVNNMNRTENVRLSFTGSDSVWEGVVPNATVTTWILPCDNVMRGDRAANATSPASYPFANGTSPWNGPTGTGRASNEICKLPPVTTAASSSASSSSTPLVPVPNQGHVVEQNVLGLETNRENRYC
;
A
#
# COMPACT_ATOMS: atom_id res chain seq x y z
N MET A 1 -3.48 1.02 11.84
CA MET A 1 -3.36 1.32 10.40
C MET A 1 -2.44 2.50 10.17
N VAL A 2 -1.51 2.37 9.23
CA VAL A 2 -0.60 3.44 8.76
C VAL A 2 -1.29 4.32 7.71
N GLY A 3 -2.01 3.69 6.77
CA GLY A 3 -2.79 4.39 5.74
C GLY A 3 -3.00 3.56 4.48
N PHE A 4 -3.50 4.23 3.45
CA PHE A 4 -3.65 3.71 2.08
C PHE A 4 -3.12 4.71 1.05
N GLY A 5 -2.64 4.22 -0.10
CA GLY A 5 -2.13 5.08 -1.16
C GLY A 5 -1.66 4.35 -2.42
N PHE A 6 -0.63 4.92 -3.05
CA PHE A 6 -0.03 4.49 -4.32
C PHE A 6 1.50 4.52 -4.23
N SER A 7 2.17 4.26 -5.34
CA SER A 7 3.61 4.46 -5.49
C SER A 7 3.94 5.60 -6.47
N TRP A 8 4.98 6.35 -6.15
CA TRP A 8 5.65 7.26 -7.05
C TRP A 8 6.57 6.45 -7.98
N THR A 9 6.28 6.54 -9.26
CA THR A 9 7.10 5.99 -10.34
C THR A 9 7.67 7.14 -11.17
N ASP A 10 8.74 6.92 -11.93
CA ASP A 10 9.26 7.96 -12.83
C ASP A 10 8.17 8.42 -13.82
N SER A 11 7.31 7.48 -14.27
CA SER A 11 6.10 7.80 -15.00
C SER A 11 5.20 8.81 -14.28
N SER A 12 4.87 8.55 -13.02
CA SER A 12 4.03 9.45 -12.22
C SER A 12 4.66 10.82 -12.07
N VAL A 13 5.98 10.86 -11.83
CA VAL A 13 6.74 12.10 -11.68
C VAL A 13 6.75 12.89 -12.96
N GLU A 14 7.10 12.25 -14.08
CA GLU A 14 7.20 12.90 -15.38
C GLU A 14 5.86 13.50 -15.80
N VAL A 15 4.78 12.71 -15.75
CA VAL A 15 3.47 13.17 -16.25
C VAL A 15 2.89 14.27 -15.37
N ILE A 16 3.08 14.22 -14.05
CA ILE A 16 2.65 15.31 -13.15
C ILE A 16 3.50 16.57 -13.39
N ASN A 17 4.80 16.42 -13.63
CA ASN A 17 5.68 17.56 -13.92
C ASN A 17 5.37 18.27 -15.24
N ARG A 18 4.63 17.63 -16.17
CA ARG A 18 4.13 18.26 -17.41
C ARG A 18 2.97 19.24 -17.17
N LEU A 19 2.24 19.11 -16.06
CA LEU A 19 1.09 19.97 -15.75
C LEU A 19 1.51 21.43 -15.46
N THR A 20 0.62 22.39 -15.66
CA THR A 20 0.86 23.78 -15.19
C THR A 20 1.02 23.81 -13.67
N PRO A 21 1.73 24.80 -13.09
CA PRO A 21 1.92 24.90 -11.65
C PRO A 21 0.61 24.85 -10.84
N GLU A 22 -0.46 25.43 -11.38
CA GLU A 22 -1.80 25.44 -10.77
C GLU A 22 -2.42 24.04 -10.74
N LEU A 23 -2.34 23.30 -11.85
CA LEU A 23 -2.87 21.93 -11.91
C LEU A 23 -2.01 20.96 -11.11
N GLN A 24 -0.69 21.20 -11.00
CA GLN A 24 0.18 20.46 -10.09
C GLN A 24 -0.21 20.71 -8.62
N ASP A 25 -0.57 21.94 -8.22
CA ASP A 25 -1.09 22.21 -6.86
C ASP A 25 -2.42 21.50 -6.64
N GLN A 26 -3.31 21.60 -7.62
CA GLN A 26 -4.63 20.99 -7.55
C GLN A 26 -4.54 19.46 -7.39
N VAL A 27 -3.75 18.76 -8.21
CA VAL A 27 -3.63 17.30 -8.13
C VAL A 27 -3.01 16.88 -6.79
N MET A 28 -2.01 17.60 -6.28
CA MET A 28 -1.41 17.30 -4.98
C MET A 28 -2.41 17.51 -3.83
N ARG A 29 -3.22 18.57 -3.90
CA ARG A 29 -4.31 18.82 -2.93
C ARG A 29 -5.34 17.70 -2.97
N GLU A 30 -5.76 17.28 -4.16
CA GLU A 30 -6.73 16.21 -4.35
C GLU A 30 -6.23 14.86 -3.82
N LEU A 31 -4.94 14.56 -3.95
CA LEU A 31 -4.37 13.30 -3.51
C LEU A 31 -4.08 13.27 -2.00
N PHE A 32 -3.53 14.35 -1.44
CA PHE A 32 -2.89 14.31 -0.11
C PHE A 32 -3.55 15.19 0.95
N SER A 33 -4.28 16.25 0.58
CA SER A 33 -4.90 17.10 1.59
C SER A 33 -6.04 16.38 2.33
N GLN A 34 -6.42 16.91 3.51
CA GLN A 34 -7.55 16.41 4.29
C GLN A 34 -8.90 16.53 3.55
N GLU A 35 -9.03 17.49 2.63
CA GLU A 35 -10.21 17.67 1.77
C GLU A 35 -10.18 16.75 0.55
N GLY A 36 -9.01 16.21 0.21
CA GLY A 36 -8.78 15.27 -0.87
C GLY A 36 -8.85 13.81 -0.40
N ASN A 37 -8.03 12.94 -0.99
CA ASN A 37 -7.92 11.54 -0.62
C ASN A 37 -7.17 11.31 0.69
N ASN A 38 -6.42 12.28 1.21
CA ASN A 38 -5.64 12.14 2.45
C ASN A 38 -4.76 10.88 2.47
N MET A 39 -4.15 10.51 1.33
CA MET A 39 -3.33 9.30 1.20
C MET A 39 -2.20 9.31 2.25
N GLY A 40 -2.10 8.23 3.02
CA GLY A 40 -1.31 8.19 4.26
C GLY A 40 -0.01 7.38 4.17
N ILE A 41 0.16 6.62 3.10
CA ILE A 41 1.30 5.76 2.84
C ILE A 41 1.59 5.90 1.35
N MET A 42 2.87 6.02 1.01
CA MET A 42 3.34 6.08 -0.37
C MET A 42 4.59 5.23 -0.48
N ARG A 43 4.77 4.57 -1.62
CA ARG A 43 6.03 3.90 -1.97
C ARG A 43 6.72 4.66 -3.11
N HIS A 44 8.02 4.50 -3.29
CA HIS A 44 8.73 5.07 -4.43
C HIS A 44 9.91 4.19 -4.83
N THR A 45 10.41 4.43 -6.03
CA THR A 45 11.50 3.67 -6.63
C THR A 45 12.86 4.26 -6.26
N ILE A 46 13.81 3.38 -5.96
CA ILE A 46 15.22 3.73 -5.76
C ILE A 46 15.94 3.36 -7.06
N GLY A 47 16.21 4.35 -7.90
CA GLY A 47 16.57 4.13 -9.30
C GLY A 47 15.33 3.85 -10.16
N SER A 48 15.56 3.38 -11.38
CA SER A 48 14.48 3.09 -12.32
C SER A 48 13.72 1.80 -12.00
N SER A 49 12.48 1.74 -12.51
CA SER A 49 11.58 0.58 -12.46
C SER A 49 11.12 0.19 -13.87
N ASP A 50 10.14 -0.70 -13.95
CA ASP A 50 9.42 -0.95 -15.19
C ASP A 50 8.58 0.25 -15.66
N LEU A 51 8.23 1.18 -14.78
CA LEU A 51 7.55 2.45 -15.11
C LEU A 51 8.51 3.64 -15.16
N SER A 52 9.65 3.39 -15.79
CA SER A 52 10.66 4.40 -16.12
C SER A 52 10.98 4.33 -17.62
N GLY A 53 10.83 5.45 -18.32
CA GLY A 53 11.16 5.52 -19.76
C GLY A 53 12.66 5.35 -20.05
N ARG A 54 13.50 5.70 -19.08
CA ARG A 54 14.96 5.49 -19.08
C ARG A 54 15.33 4.57 -17.93
N GLN A 55 16.27 3.64 -18.19
CA GLN A 55 16.79 2.74 -17.16
C GLN A 55 18.09 3.29 -16.59
N TYR A 56 18.20 3.26 -15.26
CA TYR A 56 19.34 3.77 -14.50
C TYR A 56 19.34 3.23 -13.06
N SER A 57 20.53 3.08 -12.49
CA SER A 57 20.72 3.06 -11.04
C SER A 57 21.34 4.39 -10.59
N PHE A 58 21.54 4.57 -9.28
CA PHE A 58 22.27 5.74 -8.77
C PHE A 58 23.79 5.58 -8.84
N ASP A 59 24.30 4.45 -9.33
CA ASP A 59 25.74 4.24 -9.46
C ASP A 59 26.06 3.28 -10.61
N ASP A 60 25.59 3.60 -11.81
CA ASP A 60 25.83 2.78 -13.01
C ASP A 60 27.32 2.71 -13.37
N ASN A 61 28.13 3.72 -13.00
CA ASN A 61 29.58 3.78 -13.20
C ASN A 61 30.07 3.33 -14.60
N GLY A 62 29.40 3.82 -15.66
CA GLY A 62 29.71 3.45 -17.03
C GLY A 62 29.02 4.34 -18.06
N PRO A 63 29.23 4.11 -19.36
CA PRO A 63 28.58 4.87 -20.43
C PRO A 63 27.07 4.59 -20.53
N SER A 64 26.59 3.50 -19.94
CA SER A 64 25.16 3.15 -19.85
C SER A 64 24.88 2.27 -18.63
N PHE A 65 23.59 2.06 -18.31
CA PHE A 65 23.14 1.26 -17.17
C PHE A 65 23.57 -0.23 -17.23
N ASN A 66 23.98 -0.74 -18.39
CA ASN A 66 24.43 -2.13 -18.58
C ASN A 66 25.95 -2.25 -18.84
N GLU A 67 26.68 -1.13 -18.84
CA GLU A 67 28.11 -1.08 -19.19
C GLU A 67 28.94 -0.50 -18.03
N GLY A 68 28.47 -0.69 -16.81
CA GLY A 68 29.10 -0.22 -15.58
C GLY A 68 30.31 -1.04 -15.16
N GLU A 69 31.38 -0.36 -14.75
CA GLU A 69 32.50 -0.97 -14.04
C GLU A 69 32.25 -0.94 -12.51
N PRO A 70 32.88 -1.82 -11.70
CA PRO A 70 32.73 -1.76 -10.25
C PRO A 70 33.22 -0.44 -9.63
N ASP A 71 32.35 0.29 -8.92
CA ASP A 71 32.71 1.44 -8.08
C ASP A 71 32.73 1.03 -6.59
N LEU A 72 33.84 0.41 -6.17
CA LEU A 72 33.93 -0.19 -4.83
C LEU A 72 33.80 0.82 -3.67
N GLU A 73 33.99 2.11 -3.94
CA GLU A 73 33.88 3.17 -2.95
C GLU A 73 32.64 4.05 -3.13
N LEU A 74 31.83 3.81 -4.18
CA LEU A 74 30.65 4.59 -4.59
C LEU A 74 30.99 6.09 -4.76
N GLN A 75 32.11 6.38 -5.44
CA GLN A 75 32.56 7.76 -5.72
C GLN A 75 31.70 8.46 -6.76
N ASN A 76 31.09 7.70 -7.67
CA ASN A 76 30.27 8.21 -8.77
C ASN A 76 28.76 8.15 -8.48
N PHE A 77 28.39 7.80 -7.24
CA PHE A 77 26.99 7.81 -6.82
C PHE A 77 26.35 9.19 -7.06
N ASP A 78 25.27 9.21 -7.84
CA ASP A 78 24.43 10.38 -8.10
C ASP A 78 22.98 9.93 -8.34
N ILE A 79 22.02 10.61 -7.70
CA ILE A 79 20.60 10.38 -7.96
C ILE A 79 20.16 10.82 -9.36
N GLY A 80 21.00 11.60 -10.06
CA GLY A 80 20.78 12.01 -11.44
C GLY A 80 19.58 12.93 -11.63
N GLU A 81 19.16 13.14 -12.87
CA GLU A 81 18.01 13.99 -13.19
C GLU A 81 16.68 13.37 -12.73
N ASP A 82 16.44 12.10 -13.07
CA ASP A 82 15.20 11.40 -12.75
C ASP A 82 15.02 11.21 -11.23
N GLY A 83 16.08 10.79 -10.52
CA GLY A 83 16.03 10.68 -9.05
C GLY A 83 15.90 12.03 -8.35
N ARG A 84 16.44 13.12 -8.92
CA ARG A 84 16.21 14.48 -8.41
C ARG A 84 14.76 14.91 -8.62
N ALA A 85 14.18 14.66 -9.79
CA ALA A 85 12.78 14.96 -10.07
C ALA A 85 11.83 14.20 -9.12
N MET A 86 12.15 12.92 -8.85
CA MET A 86 11.45 12.08 -7.88
C MET A 86 11.42 12.70 -6.48
N VAL A 87 12.60 12.98 -5.92
CA VAL A 87 12.69 13.50 -4.54
C VAL A 87 12.10 14.90 -4.41
N GLU A 88 12.22 15.76 -5.43
CA GLU A 88 11.61 17.09 -5.44
C GLU A 88 10.08 17.03 -5.46
N LEU A 89 9.49 16.10 -6.22
CA LEU A 89 8.04 15.92 -6.25
C LEU A 89 7.52 15.35 -4.93
N ILE A 90 8.24 14.41 -4.32
CA ILE A 90 7.95 13.88 -2.99
C ILE A 90 8.05 15.00 -1.92
N ALA A 91 9.07 15.86 -2.00
CA ALA A 91 9.19 17.01 -1.10
C ALA A 91 7.99 17.97 -1.26
N ARG A 92 7.48 18.15 -2.49
CA ARG A 92 6.27 18.93 -2.75
C ARG A 92 5.02 18.31 -2.12
N MET A 93 4.86 16.98 -2.18
CA MET A 93 3.77 16.27 -1.47
C MET A 93 3.75 16.61 0.03
N GLY A 94 4.93 16.71 0.66
CA GLY A 94 5.08 17.09 2.07
C GLY A 94 4.43 18.42 2.46
N LYS A 95 4.22 19.35 1.51
CA LYS A 95 3.51 20.62 1.75
C LYS A 95 1.99 20.45 1.98
N TYR A 96 1.40 19.38 1.47
CA TYR A 96 -0.03 19.07 1.59
C TYR A 96 -0.29 18.08 2.71
N LYS A 97 0.67 17.19 2.95
CA LYS A 97 0.62 16.19 4.00
C LYS A 97 2.03 15.81 4.43
N SER A 98 2.49 16.42 5.51
CA SER A 98 3.85 16.23 6.02
C SER A 98 4.07 14.89 6.71
N ASP A 99 2.99 14.16 7.00
CA ASP A 99 3.07 12.94 7.77
C ASP A 99 3.08 11.67 6.90
N VAL A 100 2.92 11.71 5.57
CA VAL A 100 2.92 10.52 4.70
C VAL A 100 4.02 9.51 5.05
N PHE A 101 3.66 8.24 5.24
CA PHE A 101 4.61 7.17 5.53
C PHE A 101 5.26 6.70 4.21
N LEU A 102 6.54 7.00 4.02
CA LEU A 102 7.22 6.80 2.75
C LEU A 102 8.13 5.56 2.77
N ILE A 103 7.90 4.67 1.80
CA ILE A 103 8.65 3.41 1.62
C ILE A 103 9.51 3.52 0.35
N GLY A 104 10.79 3.16 0.42
CA GLY A 104 11.67 3.06 -0.75
C GLY A 104 12.03 1.61 -1.07
N ALA A 105 12.11 1.26 -2.35
CA ALA A 105 12.61 -0.04 -2.81
C ALA A 105 13.31 0.10 -4.18
N PRO A 106 14.44 -0.59 -4.42
CA PRO A 106 15.05 -0.67 -5.75
C PRO A 106 14.50 -1.86 -6.55
N TRP A 107 14.41 -1.73 -7.88
CA TRP A 107 14.08 -2.86 -8.78
C TRP A 107 15.30 -3.72 -9.10
N SER A 108 16.48 -3.13 -9.01
CA SER A 108 17.77 -3.80 -9.17
C SER A 108 18.84 -2.94 -8.51
N TYR A 109 19.93 -3.58 -8.11
CA TYR A 109 21.18 -2.87 -7.81
C TYR A 109 21.90 -2.52 -9.12
N PRO A 110 22.92 -1.64 -9.10
CA PRO A 110 23.74 -1.38 -10.28
C PRO A 110 24.21 -2.68 -10.94
N GLY A 111 24.32 -2.68 -12.27
CA GLY A 111 24.65 -3.89 -13.03
C GLY A 111 25.92 -4.59 -12.55
N TRP A 112 26.95 -3.82 -12.20
CA TRP A 112 28.23 -4.34 -11.71
C TRP A 112 28.14 -5.04 -10.34
N MET A 113 27.06 -4.85 -9.56
CA MET A 113 26.80 -5.58 -8.31
C MET A 113 26.14 -6.96 -8.52
N LYS A 114 25.85 -7.33 -9.76
CA LYS A 114 25.17 -8.58 -10.11
C LYS A 114 26.14 -9.54 -10.77
N HIS A 115 25.89 -10.84 -10.61
CA HIS A 115 26.75 -11.87 -11.21
C HIS A 115 26.84 -11.79 -12.74
N ASN A 116 25.82 -11.23 -13.39
CA ASN A 116 25.79 -11.05 -14.84
C ASN A 116 26.34 -9.70 -15.33
N GLY A 117 26.64 -8.76 -14.44
CA GLY A 117 27.08 -7.41 -14.80
C GLY A 117 26.00 -6.52 -15.43
N LEU A 118 24.72 -6.95 -15.45
CA LEU A 118 23.66 -6.28 -16.20
C LEU A 118 22.56 -5.76 -15.26
N PHE A 119 22.27 -4.47 -15.34
CA PHE A 119 21.13 -3.87 -14.64
C PHE A 119 19.80 -4.42 -15.21
N VAL A 120 19.66 -4.47 -16.54
CA VAL A 120 18.58 -5.20 -17.22
C VAL A 120 19.16 -6.37 -18.01
N ALA A 121 18.87 -7.59 -17.57
CA ALA A 121 19.20 -8.81 -18.32
C ALA A 121 18.32 -8.91 -19.59
N PRO A 122 18.84 -9.43 -20.72
CA PRO A 122 18.06 -9.58 -21.94
C PRO A 122 16.94 -10.61 -21.79
N ASN A 123 15.86 -10.37 -22.52
CA ASN A 123 14.80 -11.36 -22.68
C ASN A 123 15.16 -12.35 -23.80
N LEU A 124 15.47 -13.59 -23.44
CA LEU A 124 15.80 -14.64 -24.41
C LEU A 124 14.57 -15.39 -24.95
N ASN A 125 13.38 -15.14 -24.38
CA ASN A 125 12.13 -15.74 -24.83
C ASN A 125 10.98 -14.71 -24.80
N PRO A 126 11.00 -13.73 -25.72
CA PRO A 126 10.00 -12.68 -25.77
C PRO A 126 8.58 -13.20 -26.03
N GLU A 127 8.44 -14.35 -26.67
CA GLU A 127 7.15 -14.93 -27.05
C GLU A 127 6.36 -15.51 -25.87
N VAL A 128 7.04 -15.99 -24.82
CA VAL A 128 6.37 -16.62 -23.65
C VAL A 128 6.31 -15.71 -22.42
N GLY A 129 6.77 -14.46 -22.53
CA GLY A 129 6.87 -13.54 -21.39
C GLY A 129 8.12 -13.82 -20.56
N GLY A 130 9.18 -13.05 -20.86
CA GLY A 130 10.48 -13.02 -20.19
C GLY A 130 11.16 -14.38 -19.97
N SER A 131 12.31 -14.39 -19.30
CA SER A 131 13.07 -15.62 -19.07
C SER A 131 13.77 -15.62 -17.71
N TYR A 132 13.48 -16.62 -16.88
CA TYR A 132 13.98 -16.74 -15.50
C TYR A 132 15.40 -17.31 -15.44
N MET A 133 16.22 -16.76 -14.54
CA MET A 133 17.64 -17.08 -14.27
C MET A 133 18.57 -16.83 -15.46
N ILE A 134 18.22 -15.92 -16.37
CA ILE A 134 19.07 -15.60 -17.51
C ILE A 134 20.38 -14.99 -17.05
N MET A 135 21.47 -15.64 -17.50
CA MET A 135 22.85 -15.25 -17.24
C MET A 135 23.20 -15.09 -15.75
N ASN A 136 22.46 -15.72 -14.84
CA ASN A 136 22.59 -15.49 -13.40
C ASN A 136 22.25 -14.05 -12.99
N ASN A 137 21.01 -13.62 -13.27
CA ASN A 137 20.46 -12.31 -12.91
C ASN A 137 20.19 -12.16 -11.40
N SER A 138 21.23 -12.31 -10.59
CA SER A 138 21.20 -12.32 -9.13
C SER A 138 22.26 -11.38 -8.56
N PHE A 139 22.02 -10.92 -7.33
CA PHE A 139 22.99 -10.17 -6.55
C PHE A 139 24.26 -10.99 -6.31
N ASP A 140 25.43 -10.37 -6.41
CA ASP A 140 26.71 -11.00 -6.09
C ASP A 140 27.16 -10.60 -4.68
N ALA A 141 27.20 -11.59 -3.77
CA ALA A 141 27.50 -11.41 -2.36
C ALA A 141 28.88 -10.77 -2.08
N GLN A 142 29.81 -10.72 -3.06
CA GLN A 142 31.06 -9.98 -2.88
C GLN A 142 30.83 -8.48 -2.66
N TYR A 143 29.69 -7.93 -3.09
CA TYR A 143 29.34 -6.52 -3.00
C TYR A 143 28.45 -6.15 -1.82
N ILE A 144 28.32 -7.02 -0.81
CA ILE A 144 27.59 -6.72 0.44
C ILE A 144 28.00 -5.36 1.05
N PRO A 145 29.29 -5.00 1.16
CA PRO A 145 29.70 -3.70 1.70
C PRO A 145 29.18 -2.52 0.88
N GLN A 146 29.22 -2.64 -0.45
CA GLN A 146 28.80 -1.60 -1.37
C GLN A 146 27.27 -1.47 -1.38
N ALA A 147 26.52 -2.57 -1.32
CA ALA A 147 25.07 -2.53 -1.20
C ALA A 147 24.62 -1.78 0.06
N ALA A 148 25.25 -2.03 1.21
CA ALA A 148 24.95 -1.30 2.44
C ALA A 148 25.22 0.21 2.30
N ARG A 149 26.36 0.60 1.71
CA ARG A 149 26.74 2.01 1.49
C ARG A 149 25.87 2.69 0.42
N TYR A 150 25.36 1.94 -0.56
CA TYR A 150 24.46 2.46 -1.59
C TYR A 150 23.15 2.96 -0.97
N PHE A 151 22.56 2.18 -0.05
CA PHE A 151 21.39 2.63 0.69
C PHE A 151 21.68 3.81 1.62
N GLU A 152 22.85 3.84 2.27
CA GLU A 152 23.26 5.00 3.07
C GLU A 152 23.29 6.29 2.24
N LYS A 153 23.95 6.26 1.07
CA LYS A 153 24.03 7.41 0.15
C LYS A 153 22.67 7.82 -0.39
N TYR A 154 21.80 6.88 -0.71
CA TYR A 154 20.41 7.15 -1.08
C TYR A 154 19.65 7.88 0.04
N LEU A 155 19.75 7.39 1.28
CA LEU A 155 19.09 7.99 2.43
C LEU A 155 19.62 9.41 2.72
N ASP A 156 20.94 9.63 2.58
CA ASP A 156 21.55 10.94 2.70
C ASP A 156 21.06 11.90 1.61
N ALA A 157 21.07 11.47 0.35
CA ALA A 157 20.61 12.29 -0.77
C ALA A 157 19.14 12.70 -0.60
N TYR A 158 18.26 11.79 -0.18
CA TYR A 158 16.85 12.13 0.05
C TYR A 158 16.67 13.10 1.22
N LYS A 159 17.43 12.90 2.30
CA LYS A 159 17.42 13.80 3.46
C LYS A 159 17.91 15.20 3.11
N ASP A 160 18.94 15.33 2.27
CA ASP A 160 19.48 16.62 1.81
C ASP A 160 18.46 17.41 0.98
N HIS A 161 17.52 16.73 0.32
CA HIS A 161 16.37 17.32 -0.36
C HIS A 161 15.14 17.52 0.56
N GLY A 162 15.29 17.30 1.88
CA GLY A 162 14.22 17.51 2.87
C GLY A 162 13.18 16.40 2.91
N VAL A 163 13.47 15.23 2.34
CA VAL A 163 12.58 14.06 2.35
C VAL A 163 13.08 13.04 3.37
N SER A 164 12.22 12.67 4.31
CA SER A 164 12.50 11.60 5.27
C SER A 164 11.87 10.29 4.80
N ILE A 165 12.69 9.25 4.68
CA ILE A 165 12.23 7.89 4.39
C ILE A 165 11.81 7.23 5.70
N ASN A 166 10.64 6.59 5.73
CA ASN A 166 10.14 5.90 6.92
C ASN A 166 10.47 4.41 6.91
N ALA A 167 10.52 3.79 5.72
CA ALA A 167 10.88 2.40 5.59
C ALA A 167 11.61 2.09 4.28
N LEU A 168 12.34 0.98 4.27
CA LEU A 168 13.06 0.45 3.12
C LEU A 168 12.74 -1.04 2.93
N SER A 169 12.54 -1.45 1.68
CA SER A 169 12.72 -2.85 1.25
C SER A 169 14.04 -2.97 0.50
N LEU A 170 14.82 -4.03 0.75
CA LEU A 170 16.16 -4.17 0.13
C LEU A 170 16.09 -4.48 -1.37
N GLN A 171 14.97 -4.98 -1.87
CA GLN A 171 14.76 -5.34 -3.27
C GLN A 171 13.25 -5.46 -3.50
N ASN A 172 12.75 -4.84 -4.57
CA ASN A 172 11.41 -5.11 -5.09
C ASN A 172 11.37 -6.53 -5.66
N GLU A 173 10.40 -7.34 -5.25
CA GLU A 173 10.19 -8.69 -5.77
C GLU A 173 11.47 -9.54 -5.87
N PRO A 174 12.18 -9.83 -4.76
CA PRO A 174 13.48 -10.50 -4.77
C PRO A 174 13.49 -11.92 -5.36
N LEU A 175 12.32 -12.51 -5.64
CA LEU A 175 12.21 -13.79 -6.35
C LEU A 175 11.82 -13.62 -7.83
N ASN A 176 11.58 -12.39 -8.27
CA ASN A 176 11.44 -12.02 -9.67
C ASN A 176 12.80 -11.57 -10.20
N TYR A 177 13.39 -12.41 -11.04
CA TYR A 177 14.71 -12.19 -11.64
C TYR A 177 14.68 -12.41 -13.15
N GLN A 178 13.51 -12.20 -13.73
CA GLN A 178 13.22 -12.37 -15.14
C GLN A 178 14.04 -11.40 -16.00
N GLY A 179 14.60 -11.87 -17.11
CA GLY A 179 15.18 -11.01 -18.15
C GLY A 179 14.09 -10.27 -18.93
N GLY A 180 14.42 -9.07 -19.44
CA GLY A 180 13.49 -8.18 -20.13
C GLY A 180 12.81 -7.16 -19.24
N THR A 181 13.16 -7.09 -17.97
CA THR A 181 12.69 -6.04 -17.06
C THR A 181 13.77 -5.76 -16.02
N THR A 182 13.64 -4.64 -15.32
CA THR A 182 14.54 -4.29 -14.21
C THR A 182 14.16 -5.17 -13.02
N ALA A 183 15.03 -6.13 -12.74
CA ALA A 183 14.78 -7.18 -11.75
C ALA A 183 16.10 -7.81 -11.30
N MET A 184 16.11 -8.34 -10.08
CA MET A 184 17.27 -9.01 -9.49
C MET A 184 16.85 -10.02 -8.44
N TYR A 185 17.42 -11.24 -8.52
CA TYR A 185 17.27 -12.20 -7.42
C TYR A 185 18.12 -11.75 -6.23
N LEU A 186 17.51 -11.70 -5.05
CA LEU A 186 18.22 -11.47 -3.79
C LEU A 186 17.89 -12.58 -2.81
N ASP A 187 18.86 -13.43 -2.48
CA ASP A 187 18.70 -14.48 -1.48
C ASP A 187 18.42 -13.85 -0.10
N PRO A 188 17.46 -14.38 0.70
CA PRO A 188 17.16 -13.81 2.01
C PRO A 188 18.34 -13.88 3.00
N ALA A 189 19.30 -14.79 2.80
CA ALA A 189 20.53 -14.83 3.57
C ALA A 189 21.48 -13.68 3.22
N ASP A 190 21.59 -13.31 1.94
CA ASP A 190 22.40 -12.18 1.49
C ASP A 190 21.75 -10.86 1.90
N ALA A 191 20.41 -10.76 1.78
CA ALA A 191 19.64 -9.65 2.33
C ALA A 191 19.94 -9.44 3.82
N ALA A 192 19.91 -10.51 4.63
CA ALA A 192 20.26 -10.45 6.05
C ALA A 192 21.74 -10.10 6.27
N ALA A 193 22.65 -10.54 5.40
CA ALA A 193 24.06 -10.20 5.48
C ALA A 193 24.32 -8.71 5.22
N ILE A 194 23.61 -8.08 4.27
CA ILE A 194 23.64 -6.62 4.04
C ILE A 194 23.25 -5.86 5.31
N LEU A 195 22.17 -6.30 5.99
CA LEU A 195 21.75 -5.69 7.27
C LEU A 195 22.82 -5.83 8.35
N ASN A 196 23.36 -7.04 8.50
CA ASN A 196 24.39 -7.33 9.49
C ASN A 196 25.73 -6.65 9.20
N HIS A 197 25.96 -6.23 7.95
CA HIS A 197 27.16 -5.49 7.55
C HIS A 197 27.12 -4.00 7.92
N GLY A 198 26.04 -3.52 8.55
CA GLY A 198 25.97 -2.17 9.10
C GLY A 198 24.73 -1.40 8.68
N LEU A 199 24.08 -1.78 7.57
CA LEU A 199 22.84 -1.14 7.13
C LEU A 199 21.76 -1.21 8.22
N GLY A 200 21.59 -2.36 8.87
CA GLY A 200 20.58 -2.51 9.92
C GLY A 200 20.79 -1.57 11.13
N ALA A 201 22.05 -1.36 11.53
CA ALA A 201 22.36 -0.41 12.60
C ALA A 201 22.10 1.04 12.16
N LEU A 202 22.49 1.39 10.92
CA LEU A 202 22.22 2.69 10.33
C LEU A 202 20.71 3.01 10.26
N LEU A 203 19.90 2.03 9.86
CA LEU A 203 18.45 2.16 9.80
C LEU A 203 17.85 2.41 11.18
N ASN A 204 18.25 1.63 12.19
CA ASN A 204 17.82 1.83 13.57
C ASN A 204 18.20 3.23 14.11
N ASP A 205 19.44 3.66 13.89
CA ASP A 205 19.93 4.98 14.34
C ASP A 205 19.15 6.14 13.69
N ARG A 206 18.62 5.92 12.49
CA ARG A 206 17.83 6.89 11.73
C ARG A 206 16.32 6.73 11.89
N ASN A 207 15.85 5.79 12.73
CA ASN A 207 14.44 5.42 12.90
C ASN A 207 13.74 5.05 11.57
N ILE A 208 14.45 4.34 10.70
CA ILE A 208 13.93 3.85 9.42
C ILE A 208 13.64 2.36 9.57
N ALA A 209 12.40 1.96 9.29
CA ALA A 209 11.99 0.58 9.40
C ALA A 209 12.52 -0.25 8.22
N LEU A 210 12.86 -1.51 8.46
CA LEU A 210 13.10 -2.46 7.39
C LEU A 210 11.88 -3.35 7.13
N PHE A 211 11.43 -3.35 5.88
CA PHE A 211 10.37 -4.22 5.39
C PHE A 211 11.03 -5.38 4.65
N ALA A 212 10.85 -6.60 5.16
CA ALA A 212 11.36 -7.81 4.54
C ALA A 212 10.43 -8.28 3.42
N TYR A 213 11.03 -8.98 2.44
CA TYR A 213 10.39 -9.63 1.29
C TYR A 213 9.93 -8.72 0.15
N ASP A 214 8.85 -7.95 0.29
CA ASP A 214 8.34 -7.06 -0.77
C ASP A 214 7.98 -7.82 -2.07
N HIS A 215 7.23 -8.91 -1.93
CA HIS A 215 6.80 -9.75 -3.05
C HIS A 215 5.54 -10.55 -2.73
N ASN A 216 5.16 -11.49 -3.59
CA ASN A 216 3.82 -12.07 -3.63
C ASN A 216 3.39 -12.83 -2.37
N THR A 217 2.08 -12.89 -2.12
CA THR A 217 1.45 -13.68 -1.05
C THR A 217 1.52 -15.21 -1.31
N ASP A 218 2.74 -15.74 -1.44
CA ASP A 218 3.03 -17.13 -1.77
C ASP A 218 4.27 -17.72 -1.06
N GLN A 219 5.16 -16.91 -0.50
CA GLN A 219 6.39 -17.38 0.17
C GLN A 219 6.59 -16.77 1.57
N THR A 220 5.92 -17.32 2.58
CA THR A 220 6.11 -16.89 3.98
C THR A 220 7.54 -17.06 4.48
N ALA A 221 8.29 -18.04 3.94
CA ALA A 221 9.61 -18.38 4.44
C ALA A 221 10.64 -17.26 4.25
N TYR A 222 10.56 -16.47 3.17
CA TYR A 222 11.56 -15.43 2.87
C TYR A 222 11.72 -14.40 4.00
N PRO A 223 10.66 -13.69 4.44
CA PRO A 223 10.79 -12.72 5.52
C PRO A 223 11.19 -13.39 6.85
N MET A 224 10.76 -14.64 7.09
CA MET A 224 11.15 -15.39 8.29
C MET A 224 12.64 -15.73 8.32
N VAL A 225 13.25 -16.08 7.18
CA VAL A 225 14.70 -16.33 7.08
C VAL A 225 15.48 -15.06 7.37
N MET A 226 15.03 -13.90 6.85
CA MET A 226 15.65 -12.62 7.17
C MET A 226 15.57 -12.32 8.68
N ILE A 227 14.41 -12.53 9.31
CA ILE A 227 14.26 -12.33 10.76
C ILE A 227 15.18 -13.28 11.53
N GLN A 228 15.30 -14.55 11.14
CA GLN A 228 16.18 -15.50 11.83
C GLN A 228 17.66 -15.12 11.72
N ARG A 229 18.09 -14.57 10.57
CA ARG A 229 19.50 -14.23 10.30
C ARG A 229 19.88 -12.80 10.70
N ALA A 230 18.91 -11.89 10.82
CA ALA A 230 19.10 -10.50 11.23
C ALA A 230 17.97 -10.03 12.19
N PRO A 231 17.79 -10.70 13.35
CA PRO A 231 16.59 -10.54 14.19
C PRO A 231 16.37 -9.14 14.77
N LYS A 232 17.43 -8.32 14.82
CA LYS A 232 17.40 -6.95 15.36
C LYS A 232 16.99 -5.89 14.34
N TYR A 233 16.94 -6.25 13.05
CA TYR A 233 16.90 -5.28 11.97
C TYR A 233 15.70 -5.43 11.04
N VAL A 234 14.83 -6.43 11.24
CA VAL A 234 13.61 -6.60 10.44
C VAL A 234 12.42 -6.13 11.27
N ASP A 235 11.69 -5.13 10.79
CA ASP A 235 10.56 -4.53 11.53
C ASP A 235 9.20 -5.02 11.05
N ALA A 236 9.06 -5.28 9.74
CA ALA A 236 7.80 -5.68 9.13
C ALA A 236 8.00 -6.63 7.94
N ALA A 237 6.91 -7.27 7.50
CA ALA A 237 6.85 -7.94 6.20
C ALA A 237 6.08 -7.10 5.17
N ALA A 238 6.55 -7.13 3.92
CA ALA A 238 5.92 -6.49 2.78
C ALA A 238 5.46 -7.55 1.77
N TRP A 239 4.23 -7.36 1.26
CA TRP A 239 3.54 -8.32 0.40
C TRP A 239 2.98 -7.65 -0.85
N HIS A 240 2.90 -8.42 -1.95
CA HIS A 240 2.25 -8.06 -3.20
C HIS A 240 1.08 -9.02 -3.51
N CYS A 241 0.17 -8.61 -4.39
CA CYS A 241 -1.01 -9.41 -4.76
C CYS A 241 -0.99 -10.01 -6.18
N TYR A 242 0.20 -10.24 -6.76
CA TYR A 242 0.32 -10.77 -8.13
C TYR A 242 0.41 -12.30 -8.22
N ALA A 243 0.44 -13.01 -7.09
CA ALA A 243 0.32 -14.46 -7.09
C ALA A 243 -0.91 -14.88 -7.91
N TYR A 244 -0.72 -15.81 -8.86
CA TYR A 244 -1.79 -16.30 -9.74
C TYR A 244 -3.04 -16.74 -8.95
N LEU A 245 -2.82 -17.33 -7.78
CA LEU A 245 -3.81 -17.52 -6.74
C LEU A 245 -3.26 -16.89 -5.46
N ALA A 246 -3.65 -15.64 -5.19
CA ALA A 246 -3.30 -14.96 -3.95
C ALA A 246 -3.77 -15.80 -2.75
N ASN A 247 -2.82 -16.26 -1.95
CA ASN A 247 -3.12 -17.01 -0.73
C ASN A 247 -2.79 -16.15 0.48
N TYR A 248 -3.80 -15.44 1.00
CA TYR A 248 -3.62 -14.58 2.17
C TYR A 248 -3.34 -15.35 3.46
N SER A 249 -3.47 -16.69 3.49
CA SER A 249 -3.06 -17.50 4.66
C SER A 249 -1.58 -17.33 4.99
N VAL A 250 -0.74 -16.99 4.02
CA VAL A 250 0.70 -16.73 4.28
C VAL A 250 0.90 -15.55 5.22
N MET A 251 0.02 -14.54 5.13
CA MET A 251 0.03 -13.39 6.03
C MET A 251 -0.45 -13.79 7.43
N ASP A 252 -1.40 -14.72 7.53
CA ASP A 252 -1.80 -15.30 8.83
C ASP A 252 -0.66 -16.10 9.46
N ASP A 253 0.02 -16.95 8.67
CA ASP A 253 1.17 -17.74 9.13
C ASP A 253 2.29 -16.83 9.65
N PHE A 254 2.56 -15.72 8.95
CA PHE A 254 3.51 -14.71 9.41
C PHE A 254 3.05 -14.04 10.71
N TYR A 255 1.79 -13.61 10.78
CA TYR A 255 1.21 -12.99 11.96
C TYR A 255 1.28 -13.92 13.19
N TYR A 256 0.99 -15.21 13.04
CA TYR A 256 1.08 -16.17 14.15
C TYR A 256 2.52 -16.43 14.60
N ALA A 257 3.48 -16.44 13.67
CA ALA A 257 4.89 -16.65 14.00
C ALA A 257 5.57 -15.40 14.60
N TYR A 258 5.15 -14.21 14.16
CA TYR A 258 5.73 -12.92 14.56
C TYR A 258 4.63 -11.89 14.87
N PRO A 259 3.82 -12.10 15.93
CA PRO A 259 2.64 -11.27 16.21
C PRO A 259 2.95 -9.80 16.52
N ASP A 260 4.17 -9.52 16.96
CA ASP A 260 4.66 -8.16 17.24
C ASP A 260 5.21 -7.45 15.99
N LYS A 261 5.28 -8.14 14.84
CA LYS A 261 5.75 -7.58 13.57
C LYS A 261 4.57 -7.26 12.66
N PRO A 262 4.33 -5.98 12.35
CA PRO A 262 3.29 -5.59 11.41
C PRO A 262 3.64 -6.05 9.99
N GLN A 263 2.62 -6.04 9.12
CA GLN A 263 2.77 -6.39 7.71
C GLN A 263 2.00 -5.45 6.81
N PHE A 264 2.42 -5.31 5.56
CA PHE A 264 1.90 -4.31 4.62
C PHE A 264 1.71 -4.92 3.24
N MET A 265 0.63 -4.52 2.55
CA MET A 265 0.51 -4.75 1.11
C MET A 265 1.17 -3.58 0.38
N THR A 266 2.41 -3.74 -0.04
CA THR A 266 3.22 -2.64 -0.57
C THR A 266 3.01 -2.41 -2.07
N GLU A 267 2.46 -3.39 -2.79
CA GLU A 267 2.18 -3.26 -4.21
C GLU A 267 1.05 -4.16 -4.72
N CYS A 268 0.17 -3.55 -5.52
CA CYS A 268 -0.89 -4.19 -6.30
C CYS A 268 -1.22 -3.32 -7.51
N SER A 269 -1.55 -3.90 -8.66
CA SER A 269 -1.84 -3.11 -9.86
C SER A 269 -3.29 -3.22 -10.29
N SER A 270 -3.86 -2.10 -10.72
CA SER A 270 -4.95 -2.13 -11.70
C SER A 270 -4.36 -2.17 -13.10
N TYR A 271 -5.07 -2.84 -13.99
CA TYR A 271 -4.70 -2.94 -15.40
C TYR A 271 -5.76 -2.26 -16.26
N LEU A 272 -5.49 -2.17 -17.56
CA LEU A 272 -6.42 -1.67 -18.56
C LEU A 272 -7.86 -2.15 -18.30
N PRO A 273 -8.83 -1.22 -18.23
CA PRO A 273 -10.21 -1.57 -17.93
C PRO A 273 -10.75 -2.44 -19.06
N LYS A 274 -11.30 -3.61 -18.72
CA LYS A 274 -12.01 -4.44 -19.69
C LYS A 274 -13.38 -3.82 -19.93
N THR A 275 -13.71 -3.54 -21.18
CA THR A 275 -15.00 -2.95 -21.57
C THR A 275 -16.18 -3.72 -20.96
N GLY A 276 -17.07 -3.01 -20.28
CA GLY A 276 -18.26 -3.59 -19.64
C GLY A 276 -18.01 -4.26 -18.29
N SER A 277 -16.80 -4.18 -17.73
CA SER A 277 -16.48 -4.67 -16.39
C SER A 277 -16.26 -3.52 -15.41
N ILE A 278 -16.59 -3.76 -14.14
CA ILE A 278 -16.24 -2.88 -13.03
C ILE A 278 -14.86 -3.33 -12.53
N ASP A 279 -13.94 -2.39 -12.43
CA ASP A 279 -12.62 -2.64 -11.86
C ASP A 279 -12.71 -2.66 -10.33
N TRP A 280 -12.47 -3.82 -9.74
CA TRP A 280 -12.47 -4.06 -8.29
C TRP A 280 -11.07 -4.18 -7.68
N GLN A 281 -10.02 -3.94 -8.45
CA GLN A 281 -8.65 -4.33 -8.07
C GLN A 281 -8.19 -3.66 -6.77
N VAL A 282 -8.48 -2.37 -6.57
CA VAL A 282 -8.17 -1.67 -5.32
C VAL A 282 -8.85 -2.33 -4.12
N ALA A 283 -10.14 -2.62 -4.22
CA ALA A 283 -10.89 -3.25 -3.15
C ALA A 283 -10.38 -4.68 -2.86
N ASN A 284 -10.07 -5.44 -3.92
CA ASN A 284 -9.53 -6.80 -3.85
C ASN A 284 -8.08 -6.84 -3.33
N ALA A 285 -7.32 -5.76 -3.49
CA ALA A 285 -5.99 -5.60 -2.91
C ALA A 285 -6.05 -5.24 -1.42
N PHE A 286 -6.90 -4.27 -1.07
CA PHE A 286 -6.90 -3.69 0.26
C PHE A 286 -7.66 -4.55 1.27
N MET A 287 -8.86 -5.04 0.93
CA MET A 287 -9.72 -5.73 1.88
C MET A 287 -9.09 -7.01 2.43
N PRO A 288 -8.59 -7.96 1.60
CA PRO A 288 -8.04 -9.19 2.12
C PRO A 288 -6.75 -8.93 2.89
N SER A 289 -5.87 -8.05 2.40
CA SER A 289 -4.64 -7.69 3.12
C SER A 289 -4.91 -7.28 4.57
N ILE A 290 -5.87 -6.37 4.80
CA ILE A 290 -6.17 -5.88 6.14
C ILE A 290 -6.85 -6.96 6.99
N GLN A 291 -7.75 -7.76 6.39
CA GLN A 291 -8.43 -8.87 7.07
C GLN A 291 -7.45 -9.94 7.55
N HIS A 292 -6.28 -10.03 6.91
CA HIS A 292 -5.18 -10.93 7.26
C HIS A 292 -4.02 -10.19 7.95
N GLY A 293 -4.31 -9.15 8.75
CA GLY A 293 -3.33 -8.48 9.63
C GLY A 293 -2.51 -7.36 8.96
N GLY A 294 -2.84 -6.99 7.73
CA GLY A 294 -2.25 -5.85 7.04
C GLY A 294 -2.47 -4.53 7.77
N SER A 295 -1.39 -3.76 7.96
CA SER A 295 -1.38 -2.45 8.64
C SER A 295 -1.51 -1.27 7.68
N GLY A 296 -1.49 -1.50 6.38
CA GLY A 296 -1.66 -0.50 5.33
C GLY A 296 -1.50 -1.12 3.95
N ALA A 297 -1.96 -0.42 2.91
CA ALA A 297 -1.87 -0.94 1.55
C ALA A 297 -1.60 0.15 0.49
N ASN A 298 -0.80 -0.18 -0.51
CA ASN A 298 -0.50 0.64 -1.66
C ASN A 298 -0.90 -0.06 -2.96
N MET A 299 -1.48 0.71 -3.87
CA MET A 299 -1.48 0.35 -5.28
C MET A 299 -0.16 0.76 -5.93
N TRP A 300 0.14 0.22 -7.10
CA TRP A 300 1.39 0.45 -7.80
C TRP A 300 1.44 1.88 -8.34
N VAL A 301 0.79 2.16 -9.46
CA VAL A 301 0.98 3.42 -10.19
C VAL A 301 0.13 4.54 -9.62
N LEU A 302 0.69 5.72 -9.36
CA LEU A 302 -0.10 6.90 -8.99
C LEU A 302 -0.66 7.62 -10.23
N ALA A 303 0.17 7.90 -11.23
CA ALA A 303 -0.22 8.64 -12.42
C ALA A 303 0.49 8.13 -13.69
N THR A 304 -0.20 8.22 -14.83
CA THR A 304 0.33 7.93 -16.17
C THR A 304 -0.16 8.96 -17.19
N ASP A 305 0.30 8.87 -18.43
CA ASP A 305 -0.37 9.48 -19.58
C ASP A 305 -1.46 8.53 -20.15
N PRO A 306 -2.20 8.92 -21.21
CA PRO A 306 -3.27 8.10 -21.78
C PRO A 306 -2.80 6.79 -22.41
N ASP A 307 -1.50 6.68 -22.70
CA ASP A 307 -0.85 5.47 -23.21
C ASP A 307 -0.26 4.61 -22.08
N TYR A 308 -0.62 4.91 -20.82
CA TYR A 308 -0.19 4.21 -19.61
C TYR A 308 1.32 4.25 -19.39
N GLY A 309 1.98 5.26 -19.94
CA GLY A 309 3.41 5.47 -19.87
C GLY A 309 3.81 6.74 -19.12
N PRO A 310 5.10 7.10 -19.20
CA PRO A 310 6.17 6.33 -19.83
C PRO A 310 6.44 5.00 -19.11
N HIS A 311 6.86 3.98 -19.84
CA HIS A 311 7.26 2.69 -19.28
C HIS A 311 8.57 2.22 -19.95
N SER A 312 9.20 1.23 -19.34
CA SER A 312 10.45 0.65 -19.84
C SER A 312 10.26 0.13 -21.27
N PRO A 313 11.23 0.35 -22.16
CA PRO A 313 11.20 -0.23 -23.52
C PRO A 313 11.58 -1.72 -23.53
N TYR A 314 12.05 -2.27 -22.41
CA TYR A 314 12.51 -3.67 -22.31
C TYR A 314 11.38 -4.63 -21.94
N GLY A 315 10.43 -4.17 -21.11
CA GLY A 315 9.31 -4.97 -20.62
C GLY A 315 8.78 -4.44 -19.27
N GLY A 316 7.98 -5.28 -18.58
CA GLY A 316 7.23 -4.89 -17.39
C GLY A 316 5.83 -4.38 -17.72
N CYS A 317 5.23 -3.54 -16.88
CA CYS A 317 3.84 -3.17 -17.04
C CYS A 317 3.59 -2.06 -18.09
N ALA A 318 3.02 -2.43 -19.23
CA ALA A 318 2.64 -1.48 -20.30
C ALA A 318 1.16 -1.03 -20.26
N GLY A 319 0.42 -1.43 -19.22
CA GLY A 319 -1.03 -1.18 -19.12
C GLY A 319 -1.51 -1.00 -17.70
N CYS A 320 -0.61 -0.58 -16.81
CA CYS A 320 -0.95 -0.33 -15.41
C CYS A 320 -1.63 1.03 -15.28
N GLN A 321 -2.72 1.07 -14.52
CA GLN A 321 -3.52 2.28 -14.34
C GLN A 321 -3.40 2.80 -12.91
N GLY A 322 -3.14 4.11 -12.80
CA GLY A 322 -3.08 4.79 -11.52
C GLY A 322 -4.32 5.59 -11.16
N ALA A 323 -4.22 6.44 -10.14
CA ALA A 323 -5.26 7.38 -9.72
C ALA A 323 -5.55 8.48 -10.75
N VAL A 324 -4.52 8.89 -11.50
CA VAL A 324 -4.60 10.04 -12.41
C VAL A 324 -4.07 9.68 -13.79
N ILE A 325 -4.77 10.13 -14.84
CA ILE A 325 -4.26 10.14 -16.21
C ILE A 325 -4.07 11.60 -16.64
N VAL A 326 -2.83 11.99 -16.95
CA VAL A 326 -2.51 13.35 -17.42
C VAL A 326 -2.60 13.38 -18.94
N ASN A 327 -3.61 14.07 -19.47
CA ASN A 327 -3.88 14.13 -20.91
C ASN A 327 -3.02 15.17 -21.63
N SER A 328 -2.71 16.28 -20.96
CA SER A 328 -1.88 17.37 -21.47
C SER A 328 -1.37 18.24 -20.33
N SER A 329 -0.54 19.25 -20.61
CA SER A 329 -0.09 20.21 -19.59
C SER A 329 -1.24 20.96 -18.90
N SER A 330 -2.42 21.01 -19.52
CA SER A 330 -3.58 21.75 -19.01
C SER A 330 -4.78 20.85 -18.66
N SER A 331 -4.61 19.52 -18.61
CA SER A 331 -5.72 18.60 -18.37
C SER A 331 -5.27 17.26 -17.79
N TYR A 332 -5.99 16.79 -16.78
CA TYR A 332 -5.89 15.42 -16.26
C TYR A 332 -7.27 14.91 -15.87
N MET A 333 -7.37 13.59 -15.67
CA MET A 333 -8.57 12.88 -15.26
C MET A 333 -8.28 12.03 -14.04
N ARG A 334 -9.24 11.97 -13.11
CA ARG A 334 -9.27 10.99 -12.02
C ARG A 334 -9.86 9.69 -12.52
N THR A 335 -9.18 8.59 -12.26
CA THR A 335 -9.62 7.24 -12.67
C THR A 335 -10.51 6.62 -11.59
N ASN A 336 -11.02 5.40 -11.86
CA ASN A 336 -11.67 4.57 -10.85
C ASN A 336 -10.80 4.41 -9.58
N ASN A 337 -9.49 4.22 -9.75
CA ASN A 337 -8.55 4.01 -8.65
C ASN A 337 -8.47 5.20 -7.69
N TYR A 338 -8.59 6.43 -8.19
CA TYR A 338 -8.67 7.61 -7.32
C TYR A 338 -9.86 7.50 -6.36
N TYR A 339 -11.04 7.15 -6.88
CA TYR A 339 -12.25 7.05 -6.07
C TYR A 339 -12.21 5.84 -5.14
N MET A 340 -11.73 4.69 -5.62
CA MET A 340 -11.65 3.48 -4.81
C MET A 340 -10.66 3.62 -3.66
N VAL A 341 -9.44 4.12 -3.90
CA VAL A 341 -8.48 4.38 -2.80
C VAL A 341 -9.06 5.42 -1.84
N GLY A 342 -9.79 6.42 -2.35
CA GLY A 342 -10.49 7.41 -1.54
C GLY A 342 -11.55 6.84 -0.59
N GLN A 343 -12.17 5.69 -0.90
CA GLN A 343 -13.06 4.99 0.04
C GLN A 343 -12.30 4.47 1.27
N PHE A 344 -10.98 4.30 1.19
CA PHE A 344 -10.18 3.87 2.32
C PHE A 344 -9.44 5.05 2.97
N SER A 345 -8.60 5.72 2.19
CA SER A 345 -7.61 6.70 2.68
C SER A 345 -8.23 7.94 3.32
N ARG A 346 -9.41 8.38 2.85
CA ARG A 346 -10.10 9.57 3.41
C ARG A 346 -10.62 9.34 4.82
N PHE A 347 -11.04 8.11 5.08
CA PHE A 347 -11.92 7.76 6.18
C PHE A 347 -11.23 6.94 7.27
N ILE A 348 -10.25 6.12 6.89
CA ILE A 348 -9.43 5.33 7.82
C ILE A 348 -8.13 6.10 8.05
N ARG A 349 -8.11 6.86 9.15
CA ARG A 349 -6.99 7.74 9.48
C ARG A 349 -5.84 6.96 10.08
N ARG A 350 -4.65 7.55 10.03
CA ARG A 350 -3.47 6.98 10.68
C ARG A 350 -3.71 6.75 12.16
N GLY A 351 -3.20 5.63 12.66
CA GLY A 351 -3.34 5.20 14.03
C GLY A 351 -4.67 4.53 14.34
N SER A 352 -5.59 4.44 13.36
CA SER A 352 -6.82 3.68 13.54
C SER A 352 -6.55 2.21 13.83
N THR A 353 -7.44 1.60 14.61
CA THR A 353 -7.39 0.17 14.93
C THR A 353 -8.37 -0.58 14.04
N ALA A 354 -7.87 -1.60 13.33
CA ALA A 354 -8.71 -2.50 12.54
C ALA A 354 -9.41 -3.51 13.46
N TYR A 355 -10.68 -3.82 13.17
CA TYR A 355 -11.48 -4.78 13.92
C TYR A 355 -11.98 -5.91 13.04
N ASN A 356 -12.00 -7.12 13.61
CA ASN A 356 -12.48 -8.30 12.92
C ASN A 356 -14.01 -8.28 12.75
N ILE A 357 -14.46 -8.69 11.57
CA ILE A 357 -15.87 -8.88 11.26
C ILE A 357 -16.27 -10.32 11.61
N VAL A 358 -17.09 -10.47 12.63
CA VAL A 358 -17.48 -11.80 13.16
C VAL A 358 -18.60 -12.47 12.37
N LYS A 359 -19.44 -11.70 11.69
CA LYS A 359 -20.60 -12.19 10.92
C LYS A 359 -21.00 -11.15 9.87
N GLY A 360 -21.52 -11.63 8.74
CA GLY A 360 -22.18 -10.78 7.73
C GLY A 360 -21.44 -10.65 6.41
N ASN A 361 -20.20 -11.14 6.31
CA ASN A 361 -19.54 -11.29 5.02
C ASN A 361 -20.11 -12.50 4.27
N GLU A 362 -20.28 -12.36 2.96
CA GLU A 362 -20.75 -13.42 2.06
C GLU A 362 -19.72 -13.63 0.93
N GLY A 363 -19.47 -14.89 0.59
CA GLY A 363 -18.49 -15.27 -0.42
C GLY A 363 -17.09 -15.40 0.14
N SER A 364 -16.11 -15.36 -0.76
CA SER A 364 -14.68 -15.34 -0.45
C SER A 364 -13.98 -14.35 -1.38
N HIS A 365 -12.78 -13.88 -1.02
CA HIS A 365 -11.95 -13.03 -1.89
C HIS A 365 -11.58 -13.71 -3.22
N LEU A 366 -11.80 -15.02 -3.35
CA LEU A 366 -11.61 -15.80 -4.58
C LEU A 366 -12.87 -15.86 -5.47
N SER A 367 -14.01 -15.38 -4.99
CA SER A 367 -15.28 -15.42 -5.71
C SER A 367 -15.65 -14.06 -6.31
N PRO A 368 -16.21 -14.01 -7.53
CA PRO A 368 -16.59 -12.76 -8.18
C PRO A 368 -17.81 -12.07 -7.54
N ASN A 369 -18.61 -12.79 -6.76
CA ASN A 369 -19.80 -12.29 -6.07
C ASN A 369 -19.62 -12.45 -4.57
N GLN A 370 -19.46 -11.33 -3.87
CA GLN A 370 -19.14 -11.24 -2.46
C GLN A 370 -19.67 -9.95 -1.84
N PHE A 371 -19.94 -10.04 -0.54
CA PHE A 371 -20.16 -8.90 0.32
C PHE A 371 -19.08 -8.91 1.39
N ASN A 372 -18.17 -7.94 1.35
CA ASN A 372 -17.10 -7.83 2.33
C ASN A 372 -17.20 -6.54 3.12
N THR A 373 -16.91 -6.64 4.40
CA THR A 373 -16.88 -5.53 5.33
C THR A 373 -15.50 -5.39 5.95
N PHE A 374 -15.07 -4.15 6.12
CA PHE A 374 -13.90 -3.78 6.91
C PHE A 374 -14.33 -2.69 7.92
N ALA A 375 -13.90 -2.84 9.18
CA ALA A 375 -14.17 -1.88 10.22
C ALA A 375 -12.86 -1.37 10.81
N ALA A 376 -12.71 -0.05 10.89
CA ALA A 376 -11.65 0.60 11.63
C ALA A 376 -12.23 1.64 12.59
N GLN A 377 -11.65 1.73 13.78
CA GLN A 377 -11.93 2.83 14.70
C GLN A 377 -10.78 3.82 14.64
N ASN A 378 -11.09 5.08 14.33
CA ASN A 378 -10.14 6.19 14.32
C ASN A 378 -9.78 6.60 15.76
N LEU A 379 -8.70 7.39 15.90
CA LEU A 379 -8.24 7.90 17.20
C LEU A 379 -9.22 8.85 17.90
N ASP A 380 -10.23 9.34 17.19
CA ASP A 380 -11.33 10.15 17.74
C ASP A 380 -12.57 9.29 18.10
N ASP A 381 -12.38 7.98 18.22
CA ASP A 381 -13.40 6.96 18.48
C ASP A 381 -14.50 6.84 17.42
N SER A 382 -14.42 7.58 16.31
CA SER A 382 -15.31 7.42 15.16
C SER A 382 -14.99 6.12 14.42
N TRP A 383 -16.02 5.49 13.85
CA TRP A 383 -15.87 4.30 13.05
C TRP A 383 -15.88 4.64 11.56
N ALA A 384 -14.94 4.04 10.82
CA ALA A 384 -14.99 3.94 9.37
C ALA A 384 -15.30 2.50 8.98
N ILE A 385 -16.44 2.29 8.32
CA ILE A 385 -16.89 0.97 7.89
C ILE A 385 -16.95 0.95 6.37
N VAL A 386 -16.08 0.16 5.74
CA VAL A 386 -16.03 0.01 4.29
C VAL A 386 -16.76 -1.26 3.91
N PHE A 387 -17.71 -1.13 2.98
CA PHE A 387 -18.44 -2.22 2.37
C PHE A 387 -18.04 -2.35 0.91
N VAL A 388 -17.73 -3.58 0.49
CA VAL A 388 -17.56 -3.96 -0.91
C VAL A 388 -18.72 -4.88 -1.25
N ASN A 389 -19.67 -4.37 -2.05
CA ASN A 389 -20.79 -5.14 -2.56
C ASN A 389 -20.63 -5.30 -4.07
N ASN A 390 -20.00 -6.40 -4.50
CA ASN A 390 -19.91 -6.77 -5.91
C ASN A 390 -20.95 -7.85 -6.30
N MET A 391 -21.93 -8.11 -5.42
CA MET A 391 -23.06 -8.97 -5.75
C MET A 391 -24.01 -8.27 -6.73
N ASN A 392 -24.94 -9.02 -7.30
CA ASN A 392 -25.97 -8.50 -8.20
C ASN A 392 -27.20 -7.94 -7.47
N ARG A 393 -27.14 -7.78 -6.14
CA ARG A 393 -28.27 -7.33 -5.30
C ARG A 393 -27.83 -6.32 -4.26
N THR A 394 -28.73 -5.39 -3.97
CA THR A 394 -28.58 -4.42 -2.91
C THR A 394 -28.79 -5.11 -1.57
N GLU A 395 -27.94 -4.78 -0.59
CA GLU A 395 -28.01 -5.38 0.75
C GLU A 395 -28.58 -4.40 1.78
N ASN A 396 -29.47 -4.91 2.64
CA ASN A 396 -29.91 -4.22 3.85
C ASN A 396 -28.96 -4.62 4.98
N VAL A 397 -28.15 -3.68 5.43
CA VAL A 397 -27.13 -3.92 6.44
C VAL A 397 -27.63 -3.46 7.79
N ARG A 398 -27.48 -4.34 8.80
CA ARG A 398 -27.64 -4.04 10.22
C ARG A 398 -26.31 -4.28 10.92
N LEU A 399 -25.63 -3.21 11.29
CA LEU A 399 -24.33 -3.24 11.95
C LEU A 399 -24.50 -3.11 13.46
N SER A 400 -23.78 -3.94 14.20
CA SER A 400 -23.71 -3.94 15.67
C SER A 400 -22.29 -4.24 16.11
N PHE A 401 -21.89 -3.73 17.27
CA PHE A 401 -20.55 -3.91 17.83
C PHE A 401 -20.62 -4.76 19.09
N THR A 402 -19.68 -5.69 19.26
CA THR A 402 -19.62 -6.51 20.48
C THR A 402 -19.45 -5.62 21.71
N GLY A 403 -20.37 -5.73 22.67
CA GLY A 403 -20.36 -4.92 23.88
C GLY A 403 -20.96 -3.52 23.75
N SER A 404 -21.58 -3.18 22.61
CA SER A 404 -22.36 -1.96 22.44
C SER A 404 -23.82 -2.29 22.12
N ASP A 405 -24.75 -1.51 22.68
CA ASP A 405 -26.18 -1.58 22.36
C ASP A 405 -26.54 -0.76 21.10
N SER A 406 -25.58 0.02 20.59
CA SER A 406 -25.74 0.82 19.37
C SER A 406 -25.90 -0.09 18.16
N VAL A 407 -26.93 0.17 17.36
CA VAL A 407 -27.18 -0.52 16.09
C VAL A 407 -27.35 0.52 14.98
N TRP A 408 -26.73 0.25 13.84
CA TRP A 408 -26.81 1.09 12.65
C TRP A 408 -27.42 0.31 11.51
N GLU A 409 -28.40 0.89 10.83
CA GLU A 409 -29.11 0.24 9.74
C GLU A 409 -29.06 1.12 8.49
N GLY A 410 -28.95 0.48 7.33
CA GLY A 410 -28.89 1.18 6.06
C GLY A 410 -28.79 0.23 4.89
N VAL A 411 -28.62 0.81 3.71
CA VAL A 411 -28.62 0.09 2.44
C VAL A 411 -27.26 0.24 1.78
N VAL A 412 -26.69 -0.87 1.32
CA VAL A 412 -25.47 -0.90 0.50
C VAL A 412 -25.85 -1.35 -0.91
N PRO A 413 -25.93 -0.42 -1.89
CA PRO A 413 -26.29 -0.76 -3.25
C PRO A 413 -25.36 -1.79 -3.88
N ASN A 414 -25.89 -2.57 -4.81
CA ASN A 414 -25.09 -3.50 -5.60
C ASN A 414 -24.01 -2.76 -6.42
N ALA A 415 -22.93 -3.46 -6.74
CA ALA A 415 -21.84 -2.91 -7.54
C ALA A 415 -21.23 -1.61 -6.97
N THR A 416 -21.06 -1.53 -5.64
CA THR A 416 -20.43 -0.36 -4.98
C THR A 416 -19.30 -0.74 -4.03
N VAL A 417 -18.38 0.20 -3.84
CA VAL A 417 -17.59 0.33 -2.61
C VAL A 417 -18.14 1.55 -1.86
N THR A 418 -18.64 1.34 -0.65
CA THR A 418 -19.30 2.39 0.15
C THR A 418 -18.65 2.46 1.53
N THR A 419 -18.37 3.67 2.01
CA THR A 419 -17.83 3.88 3.34
C THR A 419 -18.82 4.64 4.22
N TRP A 420 -19.16 4.06 5.37
CA TRP A 420 -19.92 4.73 6.40
C TRP A 420 -18.97 5.31 7.45
N ILE A 421 -19.23 6.56 7.84
CA ILE A 421 -18.61 7.17 9.01
C ILE A 421 -19.64 7.23 10.12
N LEU A 422 -19.37 6.53 11.22
CA LEU A 422 -20.25 6.50 12.38
C LEU A 422 -19.63 7.32 13.51
N PRO A 423 -20.40 8.16 14.21
CA PRO A 423 -19.90 8.93 15.33
C PRO A 423 -19.48 8.01 16.49
N CYS A 424 -18.63 8.57 17.35
CA CYS A 424 -18.24 7.96 18.61
C CYS A 424 -19.46 7.67 19.52
N ASP A 425 -19.51 6.51 20.18
CA ASP A 425 -20.65 6.08 21.02
C ASP A 425 -20.99 7.11 22.13
N ASN A 426 -19.98 7.85 22.63
CA ASN A 426 -20.15 8.89 23.64
C ASN A 426 -20.98 10.09 23.13
N VAL A 427 -20.87 10.44 21.85
CA VAL A 427 -21.71 11.47 21.23
C VAL A 427 -23.16 10.99 21.10
N MET A 428 -23.38 9.70 20.87
CA MET A 428 -24.71 9.10 20.81
C MET A 428 -25.38 9.00 22.19
N ARG A 429 -24.60 8.81 23.26
CA ARG A 429 -25.09 8.74 24.65
C ARG A 429 -25.33 10.12 25.29
N GLY A 430 -24.93 11.22 24.63
CA GLY A 430 -25.08 12.58 25.14
C GLY A 430 -24.04 12.98 26.20
N ASP A 431 -23.06 12.12 26.48
CA ASP A 431 -22.00 12.35 27.44
C ASP A 431 -20.90 13.22 26.80
N ARG A 432 -20.98 14.53 27.03
CA ARG A 432 -20.03 15.53 26.53
C ARG A 432 -18.62 15.47 27.15
N ALA A 433 -18.31 14.45 27.94
CA ALA A 433 -17.07 14.38 28.71
C ALA A 433 -16.49 12.97 28.71
N ALA A 434 -15.83 12.60 27.62
CA ALA A 434 -14.82 11.56 27.65
C ALA A 434 -13.50 12.18 27.19
N ASN A 435 -12.52 12.20 28.08
CA ASN A 435 -11.15 12.55 27.71
C ASN A 435 -10.68 11.59 26.62
N ALA A 436 -10.17 12.13 25.51
CA ALA A 436 -9.45 11.34 24.53
C ALA A 436 -8.40 10.49 25.26
N THR A 437 -8.54 9.17 25.19
CA THR A 437 -7.49 8.26 25.67
C THR A 437 -6.22 8.56 24.88
N SER A 438 -5.07 8.64 25.59
CA SER A 438 -3.78 8.76 24.91
C SER A 438 -3.68 7.66 23.85
N PRO A 439 -3.26 8.00 22.61
CA PRO A 439 -3.09 6.99 21.58
C PRO A 439 -2.12 5.93 22.11
N ALA A 440 -2.47 4.66 21.93
CA ALA A 440 -1.50 3.58 22.13
C ALA A 440 -0.25 3.90 21.31
N SER A 441 0.93 3.74 21.91
CA SER A 441 2.21 3.95 21.22
C SER A 441 2.29 3.00 20.03
N TYR A 442 2.19 3.55 18.82
CA TYR A 442 2.32 2.79 17.58
C TYR A 442 3.78 2.83 17.12
N PRO A 443 4.40 1.68 16.77
CA PRO A 443 5.83 1.61 16.47
C PRO A 443 6.26 2.38 15.21
N PHE A 444 5.32 2.84 14.38
CA PHE A 444 5.58 3.68 13.20
C PHE A 444 5.01 5.10 13.30
N ALA A 445 4.90 5.65 14.50
CA ALA A 445 4.72 7.10 14.64
C ALA A 445 5.99 7.80 14.13
N ASN A 446 5.85 8.76 13.21
CA ASN A 446 6.98 9.46 12.59
C ASN A 446 7.86 10.12 13.65
N GLY A 447 8.98 9.48 13.97
CA GLY A 447 9.85 9.83 15.09
C GLY A 447 10.97 10.77 14.68
N THR A 448 10.69 11.92 14.06
CA THR A 448 11.60 13.09 14.02
C THR A 448 10.95 14.29 13.33
N SER A 449 10.45 15.26 14.09
CA SER A 449 10.55 16.69 13.74
C SER A 449 10.30 17.54 14.99
N PRO A 450 11.15 18.53 15.31
CA PRO A 450 10.86 19.54 16.33
C PRO A 450 9.77 20.45 15.76
N TRP A 451 8.54 20.06 16.00
CA TRP A 451 7.35 20.76 15.53
C TRP A 451 7.17 22.08 16.30
N ASN A 452 7.34 23.20 15.60
CA ASN A 452 6.83 24.53 15.95
C ASN A 452 6.18 25.13 14.68
N GLY A 453 5.06 24.54 14.26
CA GLY A 453 4.19 24.99 13.17
C GLY A 453 2.77 24.56 13.51
N PRO A 454 1.72 25.27 13.08
CA PRO A 454 0.50 25.42 13.85
C PRO A 454 -0.08 24.06 14.22
N THR A 455 -0.30 23.89 15.52
CA THR A 455 -1.26 22.96 16.08
C THR A 455 -2.47 22.88 15.18
N GLY A 456 -2.55 21.82 14.37
CA GLY A 456 -3.80 21.09 14.29
C GLY A 456 -4.29 21.00 15.73
N THR A 457 -5.47 21.52 15.98
CA THR A 457 -6.13 21.56 17.28
C THR A 457 -6.35 20.11 17.75
N GLY A 458 -5.28 19.52 18.24
CA GLY A 458 -5.15 18.25 18.93
C GLY A 458 -4.25 18.41 20.15
N ARG A 459 -4.08 19.65 20.64
CA ARG A 459 -3.89 19.87 22.07
C ARG A 459 -5.19 19.41 22.73
N ALA A 460 -5.09 18.71 23.86
CA ALA A 460 -6.21 18.39 24.72
C ALA A 460 -7.02 19.66 25.07
N SER A 461 -7.99 19.96 24.22
CA SER A 461 -9.05 20.93 24.43
C SER A 461 -10.28 20.26 23.88
N ASN A 462 -11.23 19.91 24.76
CA ASN A 462 -12.63 19.52 24.57
C ASN A 462 -13.28 19.65 23.16
N GLU A 463 -12.66 19.16 22.09
CA GLU A 463 -13.18 19.24 20.73
C GLU A 463 -13.94 17.96 20.41
N ILE A 464 -15.26 18.10 20.51
CA ILE A 464 -16.33 17.20 20.10
C ILE A 464 -16.02 16.60 18.72
N CYS A 465 -16.30 15.29 18.54
CA CYS A 465 -16.27 14.55 17.27
C CYS A 465 -16.85 15.40 16.11
N LYS A 466 -15.99 16.11 15.37
CA LYS A 466 -16.39 16.86 14.18
C LYS A 466 -16.42 15.89 13.02
N LEU A 467 -17.62 15.55 12.56
CA LEU A 467 -17.80 14.85 11.29
C LEU A 467 -17.16 15.69 10.16
N PRO A 468 -16.39 15.09 9.24
CA PRO A 468 -15.89 15.82 8.09
C PRO A 468 -17.06 16.37 7.25
N PRO A 469 -16.90 17.51 6.56
CA PRO A 469 -17.92 18.03 5.67
C PRO A 469 -18.21 17.01 4.56
N VAL A 470 -19.48 16.59 4.47
CA VAL A 470 -19.95 15.72 3.39
C VAL A 470 -20.08 16.56 2.13
N THR A 471 -19.13 16.43 1.19
CA THR A 471 -19.31 16.96 -0.16
C THR A 471 -20.07 15.92 -0.99
N THR A 472 -21.36 16.14 -1.20
CA THR A 472 -22.11 15.41 -2.23
C THR A 472 -21.61 15.87 -3.59
N ALA A 473 -20.85 15.05 -4.30
CA ALA A 473 -20.62 15.25 -5.72
C ALA A 473 -21.98 15.14 -6.43
N ALA A 474 -22.41 16.20 -7.09
CA ALA A 474 -23.66 16.21 -7.84
C ALA A 474 -23.57 15.21 -9.01
N SER A 475 -24.18 14.04 -8.86
CA SER A 475 -24.52 13.18 -9.98
C SER A 475 -25.74 13.77 -10.71
N SER A 476 -25.62 13.88 -12.04
CA SER A 476 -26.66 14.32 -12.97
C SER A 476 -28.04 13.73 -12.64
N SER A 477 -29.06 14.60 -12.66
CA SER A 477 -30.46 14.29 -12.42
C SER A 477 -30.99 13.23 -13.39
N ALA A 478 -31.31 12.04 -12.86
CA ALA A 478 -32.25 11.11 -13.48
C ALA A 478 -33.60 11.24 -12.78
N SER A 479 -34.63 11.63 -13.53
CA SER A 479 -36.01 11.64 -13.08
C SER A 479 -36.48 10.20 -12.84
N SER A 480 -36.92 9.89 -11.62
CA SER A 480 -37.68 8.67 -11.36
C SER A 480 -38.96 9.03 -10.61
N SER A 481 -40.07 8.53 -11.15
CA SER A 481 -41.44 8.75 -10.69
C SER A 481 -41.67 8.05 -9.35
N SER A 482 -42.19 8.81 -8.39
CA SER A 482 -42.65 8.33 -7.09
C SER A 482 -43.79 7.33 -7.26
N THR A 483 -43.55 6.07 -6.94
CA THR A 483 -44.62 5.10 -6.66
C THR A 483 -44.50 4.70 -5.19
N PRO A 484 -45.55 4.84 -4.35
CA PRO A 484 -45.46 4.47 -2.95
C PRO A 484 -45.39 2.94 -2.85
N LEU A 485 -44.30 2.41 -2.27
CA LEU A 485 -44.20 0.99 -1.95
C LEU A 485 -45.02 0.71 -0.69
N VAL A 486 -46.04 -0.13 -0.84
CA VAL A 486 -46.89 -0.67 0.22
C VAL A 486 -46.07 -1.66 1.07
N PRO A 487 -46.20 -1.68 2.41
CA PRO A 487 -45.47 -2.63 3.26
C PRO A 487 -45.92 -4.07 2.99
N VAL A 488 -44.98 -4.97 2.73
CA VAL A 488 -45.24 -6.42 2.69
C VAL A 488 -45.22 -6.96 4.12
N PRO A 489 -46.25 -7.68 4.57
CA PRO A 489 -46.39 -8.10 5.97
C PRO A 489 -45.54 -9.35 6.29
N ASN A 490 -44.93 -9.34 7.48
CA ASN A 490 -44.50 -10.47 8.32
C ASN A 490 -43.93 -11.73 7.61
N GLN A 491 -42.60 -11.87 7.65
CA GLN A 491 -41.97 -13.20 7.72
C GLN A 491 -40.91 -13.21 8.83
N GLY A 492 -41.39 -13.33 10.07
CA GLY A 492 -40.55 -13.80 11.16
C GLY A 492 -40.44 -15.33 11.07
N HIS A 493 -39.21 -15.84 10.92
CA HIS A 493 -38.91 -17.24 11.18
C HIS A 493 -38.05 -17.32 12.45
N VAL A 494 -38.60 -17.99 13.46
CA VAL A 494 -37.87 -18.43 14.66
C VAL A 494 -37.16 -19.74 14.29
N VAL A 495 -35.84 -19.78 14.44
CA VAL A 495 -35.08 -21.04 14.43
C VAL A 495 -34.91 -21.47 15.88
N GLU A 496 -35.49 -22.61 16.22
CA GLU A 496 -35.38 -23.24 17.54
C GLU A 496 -33.93 -23.62 17.86
N GLN A 497 -33.52 -23.34 19.11
CA GLN A 497 -32.26 -23.83 19.69
C GLN A 497 -32.32 -25.35 19.82
N ASN A 498 -31.53 -26.07 19.01
CA ASN A 498 -31.13 -27.42 19.37
C ASN A 498 -29.91 -27.38 20.28
N VAL A 499 -30.17 -27.76 21.52
CA VAL A 499 -29.21 -28.10 22.57
C VAL A 499 -28.35 -29.25 22.08
N LEU A 500 -27.04 -29.03 21.93
CA LEU A 500 -26.06 -30.12 21.93
C LEU A 500 -25.34 -30.10 23.27
N GLY A 501 -25.80 -31.00 24.13
CA GLY A 501 -25.15 -31.37 25.37
C GLY A 501 -23.77 -31.95 25.11
N LEU A 502 -22.87 -31.63 26.04
CA LEU A 502 -21.62 -32.30 26.28
C LEU A 502 -21.85 -33.81 26.48
N GLU A 503 -21.25 -34.65 25.65
CA GLU A 503 -20.79 -35.96 26.10
C GLU A 503 -19.35 -36.19 25.65
N THR A 504 -18.50 -36.28 26.66
CA THR A 504 -17.13 -36.80 26.61
C THR A 504 -17.15 -38.26 26.18
N ASN A 505 -16.35 -38.63 25.19
CA ASN A 505 -15.70 -39.94 25.22
C ASN A 505 -14.32 -39.88 24.57
N ARG A 506 -13.31 -40.16 25.42
CA ARG A 506 -11.98 -40.58 25.03
C ARG A 506 -12.11 -41.89 24.26
N GLU A 507 -11.40 -42.04 23.15
CA GLU A 507 -10.56 -43.22 22.93
C GLU A 507 -9.59 -43.04 21.76
N ASN A 508 -8.39 -43.56 22.01
CA ASN A 508 -7.21 -43.67 21.16
C ASN A 508 -7.49 -44.07 19.71
N ARG A 509 -6.71 -43.49 18.77
CA ARG A 509 -5.75 -44.27 17.95
C ARG A 509 -4.80 -43.38 17.14
N TYR A 510 -3.52 -43.75 17.23
CA TYR A 510 -2.40 -43.35 16.37
C TYR A 510 -2.58 -43.88 14.94
N CYS A 511 -2.26 -43.06 13.95
CA CYS A 511 -1.20 -43.24 12.94
C CYS A 511 -1.17 -42.00 12.04
#